data_AF-K2C905-F1
#
_entry.id   AF-K2C905-F1
#
_cell.length_a   1.000
_cell.length_b   1.000
_cell.length_c   1.000
_cell.angle_alpha   90.00
_cell.angle_beta   90.00
_cell.angle_gamma   90.00
#
_symmetry.space_group_name_H-M   'P 1'
#
loop_
_entity.id
_entity.type
_entity.pdbx_description
1 polymer ?
#
loop_
_entity_poly.entity_id
_entity_poly.type
_entity_poly.pdbx_seq_one_letter_code
_entity_poly.pdbx_strand_id
1 'polypeptide(L)'
;MPQEKTTLEVIAPTTDEAIANGIKQLGISEDMVDVEILDAGSRGLLGIGGRQSRVRLTIKAEPEKAAEAVPQTASISSSAPLGEMVEYRESKSIKEDALSEDEKQALKVSKKVVVELLERMRVKAVVEPCYIAPEDDKDERIILIDIQGSDLSILIGRRSETLNALQYIASLIVSKELGRWVPMMIDVQGYRKRRDRQLRQLGRK
;
A
#
# COMPACT_ATOMS: atom_id res chain seq x y z
N MET A 1 12.48 0.57 -11.84
CA MET A 1 12.70 2.00 -12.20
C MET A 1 13.08 2.72 -10.93
N PRO A 2 14.26 3.34 -10.85
CA PRO A 2 14.67 4.08 -9.66
C PRO A 2 13.68 5.23 -9.48
N GLN A 3 13.20 5.44 -8.26
CA GLN A 3 12.49 6.68 -7.99
C GLN A 3 13.52 7.80 -8.13
N GLU A 4 13.46 8.54 -9.24
CA GLU A 4 14.16 9.80 -9.37
C GLU A 4 13.62 10.69 -8.25
N LYS A 5 14.37 10.81 -7.15
CA LYS A 5 14.16 11.87 -6.19
C LYS A 5 14.35 13.16 -6.96
N THR A 6 13.27 13.87 -7.30
CA THR A 6 13.37 15.18 -7.93
C THR A 6 14.11 16.09 -6.97
N THR A 7 15.38 16.29 -7.26
CA THR A 7 16.33 17.05 -6.46
C THR A 7 16.64 18.31 -7.24
N LEU A 8 16.44 19.47 -6.63
CA LEU A 8 16.68 20.76 -7.26
C LEU A 8 17.76 21.51 -6.47
N GLU A 9 18.84 21.90 -7.13
CA GLU A 9 19.87 22.74 -6.54
C GLU A 9 19.69 24.19 -7.00
N VAL A 10 19.62 25.11 -6.04
CA VAL A 10 19.38 26.53 -6.29
C VAL A 10 20.49 27.37 -5.65
N ILE A 11 20.94 28.38 -6.38
CA ILE A 11 21.99 29.32 -5.96
C ILE A 11 21.38 30.72 -5.86
N ALA A 12 21.55 31.39 -4.73
CA ALA A 12 21.06 32.75 -4.52
C ALA A 12 21.99 33.57 -3.60
N PRO A 13 21.88 34.92 -3.57
CA PRO A 13 22.69 35.78 -2.71
C PRO A 13 22.58 35.43 -1.21
N THR A 14 21.44 34.94 -0.75
CA THR A 14 21.20 34.52 0.64
C THR A 14 20.52 33.15 0.71
N THR A 15 20.65 32.46 1.84
CA THR A 15 20.03 31.14 2.06
C THR A 15 18.51 31.21 1.98
N ASP A 16 17.91 32.24 2.57
CA ASP A 16 16.45 32.42 2.56
C ASP A 16 15.91 32.63 1.14
N GLU A 17 16.64 33.40 0.31
CA GLU A 17 16.29 33.58 -1.11
C GLU A 17 16.47 32.29 -1.92
N ALA A 18 17.47 31.47 -1.61
CA ALA A 18 17.68 30.19 -2.29
C ALA A 18 16.53 29.22 -2.02
N ILE A 19 16.04 29.18 -0.77
CA ILE A 19 14.89 28.37 -0.36
C ILE A 19 13.62 28.85 -1.07
N ALA A 20 13.32 30.15 -0.98
CA ALA A 20 12.11 30.73 -1.59
C ALA A 20 12.05 30.53 -3.12
N ASN A 21 13.18 30.72 -3.82
CA ASN A 21 13.25 30.54 -5.26
C ASN A 21 13.05 29.08 -5.66
N GLY A 22 13.62 28.13 -4.92
CA GLY A 22 13.49 26.73 -5.24
C GLY A 22 12.11 26.13 -4.92
N ILE A 23 11.46 26.58 -3.85
CA ILE A 23 10.05 26.26 -3.55
C ILE A 23 9.14 26.76 -4.68
N LYS A 24 9.37 28.00 -5.15
CA LYS A 24 8.62 28.59 -6.27
C LYS A 24 8.83 27.85 -7.60
N GLN A 25 10.04 27.33 -7.85
CA GLN A 25 10.33 26.53 -9.05
C GLN A 25 9.70 25.13 -8.99
N LEU A 26 9.60 24.53 -7.79
CA LEU A 26 8.99 23.22 -7.60
C LEU A 26 7.46 23.29 -7.48
N GLY A 27 6.88 24.47 -7.23
CA GLY A 27 5.43 24.68 -7.14
C GLY A 27 4.78 23.96 -5.94
N ILE A 28 5.56 23.69 -4.92
CA ILE A 28 5.17 22.99 -3.69
C ILE A 28 5.41 23.90 -2.49
N SER A 29 4.85 23.56 -1.34
CA SER A 29 4.96 24.33 -0.11
C SER A 29 6.25 23.96 0.66
N GLU A 30 6.75 24.86 1.53
CA GLU A 30 8.03 24.71 2.26
C GLU A 30 8.08 23.45 3.15
N ASP A 31 6.92 23.05 3.67
CA ASP A 31 6.70 21.84 4.47
C ASP A 31 6.91 20.53 3.69
N MET A 32 6.76 20.56 2.37
CA MET A 32 6.90 19.40 1.47
C MET A 32 8.34 19.20 0.96
N VAL A 33 9.29 19.97 1.47
CA VAL A 33 10.68 19.96 0.99
C VAL A 33 11.67 19.74 2.14
N ASP A 34 12.62 18.86 1.91
CA ASP A 34 13.86 18.73 2.66
C ASP A 34 14.88 19.73 2.11
N VAL A 35 15.25 20.68 2.96
CA VAL A 35 16.22 21.72 2.65
C VAL A 35 17.58 21.30 3.21
N GLU A 36 18.54 21.03 2.32
CA GLU A 36 19.93 20.78 2.68
C GLU A 36 20.79 21.98 2.24
N ILE A 37 21.36 22.71 3.20
CA ILE A 37 22.23 23.86 2.93
C ILE A 37 23.63 23.31 2.60
N LEU A 38 23.98 23.28 1.32
CA LEU A 38 25.31 22.88 0.87
C LEU A 38 26.35 23.97 1.16
N ASP A 39 25.91 25.23 1.08
CA ASP A 39 26.75 26.39 1.33
C ASP A 39 25.90 27.56 1.83
N ALA A 40 26.13 28.02 3.06
CA ALA A 40 25.43 29.17 3.63
C ALA A 40 25.81 30.50 2.95
N GLY A 41 26.86 30.51 2.11
CA GLY A 41 27.41 31.74 1.56
C GLY A 41 28.09 32.59 2.63
N SER A 42 28.56 33.77 2.25
CA SER A 42 29.15 34.73 3.19
C SER A 42 28.66 36.14 2.88
N ARG A 43 28.21 36.85 3.91
CA ARG A 43 27.71 38.23 3.79
C ARG A 43 28.89 39.19 3.78
N GLY A 44 29.22 39.75 2.62
CA GLY A 44 30.20 40.82 2.50
C GLY A 44 29.72 42.13 3.18
N LEU A 45 30.65 42.95 3.63
CA LEU A 45 30.36 44.25 4.23
C LEU A 45 29.74 45.16 3.14
N LEU A 46 28.45 45.49 3.26
CA LEU A 46 27.62 46.26 2.29
C LEU A 46 27.11 45.51 1.05
N GLY A 47 27.07 44.17 1.06
CA GLY A 47 26.41 43.39 0.00
C GLY A 47 27.21 43.22 -1.29
N ILE A 48 28.47 43.67 -1.32
CA ILE A 48 29.38 43.53 -2.46
C ILE A 48 30.45 42.50 -2.10
N GLY A 49 30.68 41.51 -2.97
CA GLY A 49 31.75 40.51 -2.79
C GLY A 49 31.42 39.33 -1.87
N GLY A 50 30.15 39.15 -1.50
CA GLY A 50 29.70 37.99 -0.73
C GLY A 50 29.63 36.72 -1.59
N ARG A 51 29.89 35.56 -0.97
CA ARG A 51 29.74 34.26 -1.63
C ARG A 51 28.27 33.86 -1.61
N GLN A 52 27.71 33.49 -2.77
CA GLN A 52 26.31 33.07 -2.89
C GLN A 52 26.04 31.79 -2.10
N SER A 53 24.84 31.67 -1.53
CA SER A 53 24.37 30.47 -0.86
C SER A 53 23.88 29.45 -1.88
N ARG A 54 24.17 28.17 -1.62
CA ARG A 54 23.74 27.02 -2.44
C ARG A 54 22.95 26.07 -1.55
N VAL A 55 21.73 25.75 -2.00
CA VAL A 55 20.80 24.91 -1.25
C VAL A 55 20.29 23.81 -2.17
N ARG A 56 20.23 22.59 -1.65
CA ARG A 56 19.62 21.44 -2.31
C ARG A 56 18.26 21.18 -1.70
N LEU A 57 17.25 21.16 -2.54
CA LEU A 57 15.86 20.90 -2.18
C LEU A 57 15.49 19.51 -2.67
N THR A 58 15.08 18.66 -1.74
CA THR A 58 14.62 17.30 -2.01
C THR A 58 13.17 17.20 -1.61
N ILE A 59 12.28 16.74 -2.49
CA ILE A 59 10.87 16.60 -2.12
C ILE A 59 10.73 15.52 -1.05
N LYS A 60 10.20 15.89 0.14
CA LYS A 60 9.81 14.95 1.19
C LYS A 60 8.61 14.18 0.70
N ALA A 61 8.80 12.92 0.33
CA ALA A 61 7.68 12.04 0.00
C ALA A 61 7.13 11.42 1.29
N GLU A 62 6.29 12.16 2.02
CA GLU A 62 5.32 11.58 2.96
C GLU A 62 3.91 12.12 2.68
N PRO A 63 2.86 11.28 2.74
CA PRO A 63 1.59 11.59 2.11
C PRO A 63 0.61 12.20 3.12
N GLU A 64 0.24 13.47 2.99
CA GLU A 64 -1.16 13.89 2.87
C GLU A 64 -1.35 15.39 2.66
N LYS A 65 -2.22 15.71 1.68
CA LYS A 65 -2.96 16.97 1.45
C LYS A 65 -2.27 18.10 0.65
N ALA A 66 -2.18 17.86 -0.67
CA ALA A 66 -2.72 18.78 -1.68
C ALA A 66 -2.86 18.01 -3.01
N ALA A 67 -3.99 17.32 -3.18
CA ALA A 67 -4.39 16.76 -4.45
C ALA A 67 -5.87 17.07 -4.70
N GLU A 68 -6.17 18.35 -4.90
CA GLU A 68 -7.35 18.77 -5.64
C GLU A 68 -7.00 18.91 -7.12
N ALA A 69 -7.11 17.79 -7.82
CA ALA A 69 -7.61 17.71 -9.19
C ALA A 69 -8.19 16.30 -9.38
N VAL A 70 -9.36 16.10 -8.78
CA VAL A 70 -10.19 14.90 -8.84
C VAL A 70 -10.74 14.69 -10.27
N PRO A 71 -10.99 13.42 -10.67
CA PRO A 71 -12.23 12.76 -10.25
C PRO A 71 -11.98 11.50 -9.40
N GLN A 72 -12.28 11.63 -8.10
CA GLN A 72 -12.95 10.69 -7.18
C GLN A 72 -12.91 9.20 -7.61
N THR A 73 -12.36 8.27 -6.81
CA THR A 73 -13.08 7.69 -5.65
C THR A 73 -12.13 6.92 -4.72
N ALA A 74 -12.38 7.05 -3.41
CA ALA A 74 -11.74 6.42 -2.23
C ALA A 74 -10.47 7.14 -1.75
N SER A 75 -10.46 8.06 -0.78
CA SER A 75 -11.27 8.11 0.46
C SER A 75 -11.52 6.73 1.07
N ILE A 76 -10.52 6.23 1.80
CA ILE A 76 -10.75 5.29 2.90
C ILE A 76 -10.62 6.09 4.20
N SER A 77 -11.50 7.08 4.35
CA SER A 77 -12.13 7.25 5.65
C SER A 77 -13.17 6.15 5.76
N SER A 78 -13.35 5.62 6.96
CA SER A 78 -14.16 4.48 7.36
C SER A 78 -15.66 4.66 7.07
N SER A 79 -16.08 4.64 5.81
CA SER A 79 -17.49 4.72 5.42
C SER A 79 -17.95 3.69 4.38
N ALA A 80 -17.21 2.58 4.24
CA ALA A 80 -17.94 1.34 3.96
C ALA A 80 -18.72 1.00 5.25
N PRO A 81 -20.00 0.61 5.20
CA PRO A 81 -20.64 0.08 6.38
C PRO A 81 -19.79 -1.13 6.77
N LEU A 82 -19.13 -1.09 7.95
CA LEU A 82 -18.48 -2.27 8.51
C LEU A 82 -19.46 -3.46 8.47
N GLY A 83 -20.76 -3.17 8.66
CA GLY A 83 -21.87 -4.11 8.47
C GLY A 83 -21.84 -4.83 7.12
N GLU A 84 -21.82 -4.13 5.98
CA GLU A 84 -21.91 -4.73 4.63
C GLU A 84 -20.65 -5.56 4.26
N MET A 85 -19.49 -5.21 4.84
CA MET A 85 -18.23 -5.93 4.65
C MET A 85 -18.16 -7.23 5.48
N VAL A 86 -18.75 -7.21 6.68
CA VAL A 86 -18.94 -8.38 7.55
C VAL A 86 -20.03 -9.30 6.97
N GLU A 87 -21.15 -8.73 6.51
CA GLU A 87 -22.31 -9.48 6.00
C GLU A 87 -21.98 -10.32 4.75
N TYR A 88 -21.16 -9.80 3.83
CA TYR A 88 -20.72 -10.58 2.66
C TYR A 88 -19.74 -11.70 3.03
N ARG A 89 -18.90 -11.49 4.05
CA ARG A 89 -17.97 -12.52 4.52
C ARG A 89 -18.73 -13.64 5.21
N GLU A 90 -19.64 -13.29 6.12
CA GLU A 90 -20.49 -14.23 6.85
C GLU A 90 -21.43 -15.01 5.93
N SER A 91 -22.01 -14.37 4.89
CA SER A 91 -22.95 -15.03 3.99
C SER A 91 -22.31 -16.03 3.02
N LYS A 92 -20.99 -15.96 2.77
CA LYS A 92 -20.28 -16.90 1.88
C LYS A 92 -19.29 -17.82 2.58
N SER A 93 -18.96 -17.57 3.86
CA SER A 93 -18.06 -18.42 4.62
C SER A 93 -18.71 -19.75 5.01
N ILE A 94 -18.03 -20.85 4.72
CA ILE A 94 -18.44 -22.18 5.14
C ILE A 94 -18.01 -22.40 6.60
N LYS A 95 -18.94 -22.86 7.45
CA LYS A 95 -18.65 -23.18 8.86
C LYS A 95 -17.64 -24.31 8.97
N GLU A 96 -16.74 -24.22 9.95
CA GLU A 96 -15.67 -25.21 10.17
C GLU A 96 -16.18 -26.65 10.35
N ASP A 97 -17.39 -26.82 10.90
CA ASP A 97 -18.00 -28.13 11.15
C ASP A 97 -18.43 -28.88 9.87
N ALA A 98 -18.58 -28.17 8.75
CA ALA A 98 -18.97 -28.73 7.46
C ALA A 98 -17.77 -29.10 6.56
N LEU A 99 -16.55 -28.96 7.08
CA LEU A 99 -15.31 -29.20 6.34
C LEU A 99 -14.81 -30.64 6.53
N SER A 100 -14.33 -31.23 5.44
CA SER A 100 -13.54 -32.47 5.48
C SER A 100 -12.26 -32.29 6.29
N GLU A 101 -11.70 -33.37 6.84
CA GLU A 101 -10.40 -33.34 7.52
C GLU A 101 -9.28 -32.81 6.61
N ASP A 102 -9.33 -33.12 5.32
CA ASP A 102 -8.40 -32.60 4.32
C ASP A 102 -8.52 -31.09 4.12
N GLU A 103 -9.75 -30.55 4.19
CA GLU A 103 -10.04 -29.12 4.09
C GLU A 103 -9.55 -28.39 5.36
N LYS A 104 -9.79 -28.97 6.54
CA LYS A 104 -9.26 -28.45 7.81
C LYS A 104 -7.74 -28.44 7.83
N GLN A 105 -7.10 -29.48 7.29
CA GLN A 105 -5.65 -29.53 7.15
C GLN A 105 -5.15 -28.43 6.21
N ALA A 106 -5.82 -28.22 5.08
CA ALA A 106 -5.46 -27.17 4.15
C ALA A 106 -5.54 -25.77 4.80
N LEU A 107 -6.61 -25.47 5.55
CA LEU A 107 -6.72 -24.20 6.29
C LEU A 107 -5.58 -24.01 7.30
N LYS A 108 -5.24 -25.05 8.06
CA LYS A 108 -4.14 -25.01 9.04
C LYS A 108 -2.81 -24.72 8.36
N VAL A 109 -2.51 -25.41 7.27
CA VAL A 109 -1.28 -25.22 6.48
C VAL A 109 -1.24 -23.83 5.88
N SER A 110 -2.31 -23.38 5.22
CA SER A 110 -2.41 -22.04 4.63
C SER A 110 -2.22 -20.93 5.66
N LYS A 111 -2.83 -21.06 6.84
CA LYS A 111 -2.64 -20.11 7.95
C LYS A 111 -1.19 -20.04 8.37
N LYS A 112 -0.58 -21.20 8.63
CA LYS A 112 0.80 -21.30 9.08
C LYS A 112 1.76 -20.64 8.09
N VAL A 113 1.62 -20.96 6.81
CA VAL A 113 2.48 -20.41 5.74
C VAL A 113 2.37 -18.89 5.68
N VAL A 114 1.14 -18.34 5.67
CA VAL A 114 0.97 -16.87 5.59
C VAL A 114 1.47 -16.17 6.83
N VAL A 115 1.21 -16.71 8.03
CA VAL A 115 1.74 -16.15 9.28
C VAL A 115 3.27 -16.11 9.25
N GLU A 116 3.92 -17.22 8.88
CA GLU A 116 5.38 -17.28 8.81
C GLU A 116 5.96 -16.29 7.78
N LEU A 117 5.31 -16.12 6.63
CA LEU A 117 5.71 -15.12 5.64
C LEU A 117 5.62 -13.70 6.21
N LEU A 118 4.50 -13.36 6.86
CA LEU A 118 4.30 -12.03 7.45
C LEU A 118 5.29 -11.76 8.59
N GLU A 119 5.59 -12.75 9.42
CA GLU A 119 6.59 -12.66 10.48
C GLU A 119 7.99 -12.40 9.92
N ARG A 120 8.40 -13.11 8.86
CA ARG A 120 9.68 -12.89 8.18
C ARG A 120 9.77 -11.52 7.52
N MET A 121 8.63 -10.99 7.07
CA MET A 121 8.50 -9.62 6.57
C MET A 121 8.39 -8.57 7.68
N ARG A 122 8.33 -8.99 8.96
CA ARG A 122 8.17 -8.14 10.14
C ARG A 122 6.84 -7.36 10.16
N VAL A 123 5.79 -7.92 9.59
CA VAL A 123 4.46 -7.33 9.53
C VAL A 123 3.59 -7.89 10.64
N LYS A 124 3.05 -7.02 11.49
CA LYS A 124 2.12 -7.42 12.56
C LYS A 124 0.71 -7.46 12.01
N ALA A 125 0.16 -8.66 11.86
CA ALA A 125 -1.19 -8.87 11.37
C ALA A 125 -1.85 -10.10 12.00
N VAL A 126 -3.18 -10.07 12.07
CA VAL A 126 -4.03 -11.23 12.37
C VAL A 126 -4.44 -11.85 11.05
N VAL A 127 -4.33 -13.18 10.97
CA VAL A 127 -4.62 -13.97 9.77
C VAL A 127 -5.76 -14.94 10.06
N GLU A 128 -6.84 -14.79 9.32
CA GLU A 128 -8.07 -15.59 9.44
C GLU A 128 -8.36 -16.29 8.12
N PRO A 129 -8.10 -17.61 8.02
CA PRO A 129 -8.46 -18.38 6.85
C PRO A 129 -9.92 -18.86 6.95
N CYS A 130 -10.65 -18.86 5.85
CA CYS A 130 -11.95 -19.51 5.74
C CYS A 130 -12.14 -20.05 4.31
N TYR A 131 -13.05 -21.02 4.16
CA TYR A 131 -13.53 -21.39 2.83
C TYR A 131 -14.68 -20.49 2.43
N ILE A 132 -14.67 -20.04 1.17
CA ILE A 132 -15.82 -19.41 0.55
C ILE A 132 -16.55 -20.40 -0.35
N ALA A 133 -17.87 -20.35 -0.29
CA ALA A 133 -18.73 -21.12 -1.18
C ALA A 133 -18.50 -20.69 -2.64
N PRO A 134 -18.44 -21.66 -3.58
CA PRO A 134 -18.33 -21.36 -5.01
C PRO A 134 -19.56 -20.58 -5.49
N GLU A 135 -19.39 -19.73 -6.51
CA GLU A 135 -20.52 -18.99 -7.12
C GLU A 135 -21.31 -19.88 -8.08
N ASP A 136 -20.63 -20.83 -8.75
CA ASP A 136 -21.22 -21.83 -9.63
C ASP A 136 -20.91 -23.26 -9.14
N ASP A 137 -21.82 -24.22 -9.35
CA ASP A 137 -21.65 -25.63 -8.95
C ASP A 137 -20.42 -26.33 -9.57
N LYS A 138 -19.81 -25.72 -10.58
CA LYS A 138 -18.60 -26.21 -11.27
C LYS A 138 -17.30 -25.68 -10.67
N ASP A 139 -17.37 -24.68 -9.80
CA ASP A 139 -16.20 -24.06 -9.22
C ASP A 139 -15.74 -24.81 -7.96
N GLU A 140 -14.42 -24.85 -7.78
CA GLU A 140 -13.83 -25.37 -6.56
C GLU A 140 -13.96 -24.35 -5.41
N ARG A 141 -14.09 -24.84 -4.19
CA ARG A 141 -14.03 -24.00 -2.99
C ARG A 141 -12.68 -23.31 -2.90
N ILE A 142 -12.70 -22.01 -2.66
CA ILE A 142 -11.49 -21.20 -2.55
C ILE A 142 -11.21 -20.95 -1.07
N ILE A 143 -9.94 -21.08 -0.66
CA ILE A 143 -9.49 -20.61 0.65
C ILE A 143 -9.31 -19.09 0.57
N LEU A 144 -10.13 -18.34 1.31
CA LEU A 144 -9.93 -16.92 1.54
C LEU A 144 -9.09 -16.74 2.80
N ILE A 145 -7.99 -16.00 2.67
CA ILE A 145 -7.15 -15.60 3.80
C ILE A 145 -7.35 -14.11 4.01
N ASP A 146 -8.04 -13.76 5.10
CA ASP A 146 -8.19 -12.37 5.52
C ASP A 146 -7.03 -11.96 6.43
N ILE A 147 -6.43 -10.81 6.08
CA ILE A 147 -5.35 -10.20 6.85
C ILE A 147 -5.86 -8.89 7.43
N GLN A 148 -5.86 -8.79 8.75
CA GLN A 148 -6.25 -7.61 9.52
C GLN A 148 -5.09 -7.10 10.39
N GLY A 149 -5.03 -5.80 10.64
CA GLY A 149 -3.88 -5.17 11.29
C GLY A 149 -3.87 -3.66 11.11
N SER A 150 -2.96 -2.97 11.77
CA SER A 150 -2.92 -1.49 11.79
C SER A 150 -2.13 -0.87 10.64
N ASP A 151 -1.09 -1.55 10.14
CA ASP A 151 -0.24 -1.04 9.05
C ASP A 151 -0.05 -2.10 7.96
N LEU A 152 -1.04 -2.20 7.06
CA LEU A 152 -1.06 -3.20 5.98
C LEU A 152 -0.95 -2.58 4.58
N SER A 153 -0.75 -1.27 4.49
CA SER A 153 -0.59 -0.55 3.21
C SER A 153 0.55 -1.14 2.37
N ILE A 154 1.62 -1.57 3.04
CA ILE A 154 2.77 -2.26 2.45
C ILE A 154 2.39 -3.59 1.77
N LEU A 155 1.39 -4.31 2.30
CA LEU A 155 0.95 -5.59 1.76
C LEU A 155 0.09 -5.41 0.52
N ILE A 156 -0.59 -4.27 0.37
CA ILE A 156 -1.37 -3.94 -0.82
C ILE A 156 -0.39 -3.63 -1.98
N GLY A 157 0.55 -2.73 -1.74
CA GLY A 157 1.50 -2.26 -2.74
C GLY A 157 0.85 -1.42 -3.86
N ARG A 158 1.66 -0.90 -4.78
CA ARG A 158 1.14 -0.11 -5.91
C ARG A 158 0.34 -1.01 -6.83
N ARG A 159 -0.89 -0.59 -7.18
CA ARG A 159 -1.78 -1.34 -8.09
C ARG A 159 -1.97 -2.82 -7.70
N SER A 160 -1.92 -3.13 -6.40
CA SER A 160 -2.06 -4.50 -5.87
C SER A 160 -0.88 -5.45 -6.16
N GLU A 161 0.28 -4.93 -6.61
CA GLU A 161 1.43 -5.77 -7.00
C GLU A 161 1.94 -6.62 -5.84
N THR A 162 2.15 -6.03 -4.65
CA THR A 162 2.64 -6.75 -3.47
C THR A 162 1.63 -7.80 -3.00
N LEU A 163 0.35 -7.46 -3.00
CA LEU A 163 -0.71 -8.39 -2.59
C LEU A 163 -0.76 -9.60 -3.50
N ASN A 164 -0.65 -9.39 -4.82
CA ASN A 164 -0.63 -10.46 -5.79
C ASN A 164 0.63 -11.32 -5.69
N ALA A 165 1.80 -10.70 -5.47
CA ALA A 165 3.05 -11.43 -5.26
C ALA A 165 3.01 -12.29 -3.98
N LEU A 166 2.49 -11.75 -2.87
CA LEU A 166 2.31 -12.47 -1.62
C LEU A 166 1.37 -13.67 -1.82
N GLN A 167 0.23 -13.48 -2.49
CA GLN A 167 -0.70 -14.56 -2.80
C GLN A 167 -0.03 -15.65 -3.65
N TYR A 168 0.72 -15.25 -4.68
CA TYR A 168 1.40 -16.20 -5.55
C TYR A 168 2.41 -17.04 -4.79
N ILE A 169 3.29 -16.41 -4.00
CA ILE A 169 4.30 -17.13 -3.21
C ILE A 169 3.65 -18.05 -2.19
N ALA A 170 2.64 -17.56 -1.45
CA ALA A 170 1.91 -18.38 -0.49
C ALA A 170 1.26 -19.60 -1.17
N SER A 171 0.64 -19.41 -2.35
CA SER A 171 0.00 -20.50 -3.10
C SER A 171 0.98 -21.59 -3.54
N LEU A 172 2.20 -21.19 -3.93
CA LEU A 172 3.24 -22.14 -4.31
C LEU A 172 3.73 -22.96 -3.11
N ILE A 173 3.94 -22.31 -1.96
CA ILE A 173 4.39 -22.97 -0.74
C ILE A 173 3.30 -23.95 -0.25
N VAL A 174 2.05 -23.50 -0.16
CA VAL A 174 0.92 -24.33 0.26
C VAL A 174 0.73 -25.52 -0.68
N SER A 175 0.78 -25.30 -2.00
CA SER A 175 0.63 -26.38 -2.98
C SER A 175 1.74 -27.42 -2.86
N LYS A 176 2.96 -26.97 -2.57
CA LYS A 176 4.10 -27.86 -2.33
C LYS A 176 3.95 -28.66 -1.04
N GLU A 177 3.49 -28.04 0.05
CA GLU A 177 3.31 -28.72 1.35
C GLU A 177 2.17 -29.74 1.32
N LEU A 178 1.10 -29.47 0.58
CA LEU A 178 -0.07 -30.35 0.48
C LEU A 178 0.02 -31.37 -0.68
N GLY A 179 1.02 -31.24 -1.57
CA GLY A 179 1.21 -32.13 -2.71
C GLY A 179 0.13 -32.02 -3.80
N ARG A 180 -0.73 -31.00 -3.74
CA ARG A 180 -1.81 -30.73 -4.70
C ARG A 180 -2.05 -29.24 -4.85
N TRP A 181 -2.65 -28.83 -5.96
CA TRP A 181 -3.09 -27.45 -6.13
C TRP A 181 -4.23 -27.13 -5.16
N VAL A 182 -4.14 -25.96 -4.52
CA VAL A 182 -5.18 -25.46 -3.61
C VAL A 182 -5.55 -24.04 -4.02
N PRO A 183 -6.75 -23.83 -4.58
CA PRO A 183 -7.24 -22.50 -4.91
C PRO A 183 -7.29 -21.63 -3.67
N MET A 184 -6.52 -20.53 -3.67
CA MET A 184 -6.46 -19.61 -2.55
C MET A 184 -6.41 -18.15 -2.98
N MET A 185 -7.01 -17.29 -2.16
CA MET A 185 -7.05 -15.85 -2.34
C MET A 185 -6.64 -15.16 -1.04
N ILE A 186 -5.79 -14.14 -1.15
CA ILE A 186 -5.45 -13.27 -0.02
C ILE A 186 -6.17 -11.94 -0.18
N ASP A 187 -6.84 -11.50 0.88
CA ASP A 187 -7.47 -10.18 0.97
C ASP A 187 -6.93 -9.43 2.19
N VAL A 188 -6.78 -8.12 2.02
CA VAL A 188 -6.27 -7.21 3.07
C VAL A 188 -7.37 -6.21 3.37
N GLN A 189 -8.02 -6.39 4.53
CA GLN A 189 -9.11 -5.52 4.99
C GLN A 189 -10.17 -5.21 3.91
N GLY A 190 -10.57 -6.13 3.03
CA GLY A 190 -11.56 -5.84 1.98
C GLY A 190 -11.06 -5.04 0.78
N TYR A 191 -9.75 -4.91 0.59
CA TYR A 191 -9.15 -4.11 -0.48
C TYR A 191 -9.59 -4.56 -1.87
N ARG A 192 -9.71 -5.88 -2.13
CA ARG A 192 -10.08 -6.39 -3.46
C ARG A 192 -11.45 -5.87 -3.92
N LYS A 193 -12.43 -5.80 -3.01
CA LYS A 193 -13.76 -5.24 -3.31
C LYS A 193 -13.75 -3.74 -3.54
N ARG A 194 -13.00 -3.00 -2.71
CA ARG A 194 -12.83 -1.55 -2.91
C ARG A 194 -12.24 -1.26 -4.28
N ARG A 195 -11.24 -2.06 -4.70
CA ARG A 195 -10.60 -1.97 -6.01
C ARG A 195 -11.57 -2.28 -7.15
N ASP A 196 -12.37 -3.34 -7.03
CA ASP A 196 -13.39 -3.69 -8.04
C ASP A 196 -14.41 -2.56 -8.24
N ARG A 197 -14.89 -1.95 -7.16
CA ARG A 197 -15.84 -0.83 -7.21
C ARG A 197 -15.26 0.38 -7.96
N GLN A 198 -14.00 0.74 -7.67
CA GLN A 198 -13.30 1.81 -8.38
C GLN A 198 -13.16 1.50 -9.88
N LEU A 199 -12.81 0.26 -10.23
CA LEU A 199 -12.63 -0.15 -11.63
C LEU A 199 -13.94 -0.13 -12.41
N ARG A 200 -15.05 -0.59 -11.81
CA ARG A 200 -16.39 -0.53 -12.43
C ARG A 200 -16.86 0.90 -12.70
N GLN A 201 -16.50 1.86 -11.85
CA GLN A 201 -16.81 3.27 -12.04
C GLN A 201 -15.99 3.90 -13.18
N LEU A 202 -14.72 3.49 -13.32
CA LEU A 202 -13.87 3.95 -14.41
C LEU A 202 -14.30 3.39 -15.77
N GLY A 203 -14.73 2.13 -15.84
CA GLY A 203 -15.20 1.50 -17.08
C GLY A 203 -16.57 1.97 -17.58
N ARG A 204 -17.29 2.81 -16.81
CA ARG A 204 -18.58 3.41 -17.19
C ARG A 204 -18.44 4.84 -17.76
N LYS A 205 -17.23 5.39 -17.80
CA LYS A 205 -16.90 6.65 -18.48
C LYS A 205 -16.24 6.36 -19.82
#